data_AF-A0A350IY35-F1
#
_entry.id   AF-A0A350IY35-F1
#
_cell.length_a   1.000
_cell.length_b   1.000
_cell.length_c   1.000
_cell.angle_alpha   90.00
_cell.angle_beta   90.00
_cell.angle_gamma   90.00
#
_symmetry.space_group_name_H-M   'P 1'
#
loop_
_entity.id
_entity.type
_entity.pdbx_description
1 polymer ?
#
loop_
_entity_poly.entity_id
_entity_poly.type
_entity_poly.pdbx_seq_one_letter_code
_entity_poly.pdbx_strand_id
1 'polypeptide(L)'
;MNEYGYATTGMHLGKATNWNRRAAYQKLAFGNTIFAETFDGLETIHGYPTDAQDFKKLIEDYESKQGQKQFMFNVTYQNHGSYVDAPDLVKTVDLDGGTDAYNNAENYLSLIKLTDEAFKDLIEYFSNVSEPTMIIMFGDHQPSLGTTNNALFFPSTGTPEADITQYITPFLIWANYDIPDQTIDKISANYLSSLIVHTANMEMTPYMRFLYELMKEYPVISQYGCYDKNGKFYESFNDIDDDLVNQYRMLQYNNVFDSSRMEELFWPLGYDNSPEKDSE
;
A
#
# COMPACT_ATOMS: atom_id res chain seq x y z
N MET A 1 -0.65 5.34 -15.57
CA MET A 1 0.71 4.78 -15.77
C MET A 1 0.89 4.25 -17.18
N ASN A 2 0.04 3.33 -17.68
CA ASN A 2 0.07 2.89 -19.09
C ASN A 2 0.11 4.08 -20.07
N GLU A 3 -0.78 5.07 -19.88
CA GLU A 3 -0.82 6.31 -20.68
C GLU A 3 0.47 7.14 -20.64
N TYR A 4 1.30 6.98 -19.60
CA TYR A 4 2.59 7.65 -19.48
C TYR A 4 3.75 6.81 -20.06
N GLY A 5 3.43 5.70 -20.75
CA GLY A 5 4.38 4.80 -21.39
C GLY A 5 5.07 3.82 -20.44
N TYR A 6 4.46 3.53 -19.29
CA TYR A 6 5.02 2.57 -18.33
C TYR A 6 4.56 1.15 -18.64
N ALA A 7 5.49 0.20 -18.66
CA ALA A 7 5.18 -1.21 -18.52
C ALA A 7 4.69 -1.46 -17.08
N THR A 8 3.46 -1.97 -16.94
CA THR A 8 2.82 -2.17 -15.63
C THR A 8 2.82 -3.64 -15.23
N THR A 9 3.28 -3.93 -14.02
CA THR A 9 3.29 -5.28 -13.43
C THR A 9 2.52 -5.28 -12.10
N GLY A 10 1.55 -6.17 -11.97
CA GLY A 10 0.91 -6.49 -10.69
C GLY A 10 1.51 -7.77 -10.11
N MET A 11 2.03 -7.74 -8.89
CA MET A 11 2.74 -8.86 -8.28
C MET A 11 2.16 -9.22 -6.92
N HIS A 12 2.06 -10.53 -6.65
CA HIS A 12 1.75 -11.09 -5.34
C HIS A 12 2.11 -12.57 -5.33
N LEU A 13 3.03 -13.02 -4.47
CA LEU A 13 3.40 -14.45 -4.40
C LEU A 13 2.34 -15.36 -3.76
N GLY A 14 1.09 -14.90 -3.61
CA GLY A 14 -0.06 -15.76 -3.32
C GLY A 14 -0.84 -16.17 -4.58
N LYS A 15 -1.88 -16.99 -4.40
CA LYS A 15 -2.75 -17.44 -5.50
C LYS A 15 -3.49 -16.26 -6.14
N ALA A 16 -3.54 -16.22 -7.46
CA ALA A 16 -4.23 -15.17 -8.22
C ALA A 16 -5.74 -15.10 -7.93
N THR A 17 -6.34 -16.21 -7.48
CA THR A 17 -7.77 -16.28 -7.14
C THR A 17 -8.11 -15.67 -5.78
N ASN A 18 -7.13 -15.54 -4.87
CA ASN A 18 -7.36 -14.91 -3.58
C ASN A 18 -7.78 -13.45 -3.79
N TRP A 19 -8.85 -13.03 -3.11
CA TRP A 19 -9.44 -11.69 -3.26
C TRP A 19 -9.82 -11.29 -4.69
N ASN A 20 -10.06 -12.27 -5.57
CA ASN A 20 -10.36 -12.04 -6.98
C ASN A 20 -9.28 -11.20 -7.71
N ARG A 21 -8.02 -11.30 -7.27
CA ARG A 21 -6.92 -10.48 -7.79
C ARG A 21 -6.74 -10.59 -9.29
N ARG A 22 -6.92 -11.78 -9.87
CA ARG A 22 -6.85 -11.95 -11.34
C ARG A 22 -7.78 -10.99 -12.08
N ALA A 23 -9.05 -10.94 -11.71
CA ALA A 23 -10.02 -10.05 -12.35
C ALA A 23 -9.77 -8.59 -11.98
N ALA A 24 -9.38 -8.32 -10.72
CA ALA A 24 -9.06 -6.97 -10.28
C ALA A 24 -7.86 -6.37 -11.06
N TYR A 25 -6.77 -7.13 -11.20
CA TYR A 25 -5.57 -6.66 -11.89
C TYR A 25 -5.82 -6.50 -13.40
N GLN A 26 -6.66 -7.35 -14.00
CA GLN A 26 -7.12 -7.15 -15.38
C GLN A 26 -7.93 -5.85 -15.53
N LYS A 27 -8.86 -5.57 -14.61
CA LYS A 27 -9.66 -4.32 -14.62
C LYS A 27 -8.84 -3.07 -14.32
N LEU A 28 -7.76 -3.20 -13.55
CA LEU A 28 -6.76 -2.17 -13.33
C LEU A 28 -5.78 -2.03 -14.51
N ALA A 29 -5.95 -2.83 -15.56
CA ALA A 29 -5.14 -2.82 -16.78
C ALA A 29 -3.64 -3.00 -16.54
N PHE A 30 -3.24 -3.84 -15.58
CA PHE A 30 -1.85 -4.27 -15.49
C PHE A 30 -1.46 -5.08 -16.74
N GLY A 31 -0.40 -4.66 -17.43
CA GLY A 31 0.09 -5.33 -18.64
C GLY A 31 0.69 -6.71 -18.35
N ASN A 32 1.26 -6.90 -17.17
CA ASN A 32 1.82 -8.16 -16.70
C ASN A 32 1.33 -8.48 -15.29
N THR A 33 1.26 -9.77 -14.96
CA THR A 33 0.95 -10.23 -13.60
C THR A 33 1.85 -11.37 -13.17
N ILE A 34 2.36 -11.32 -11.95
CA ILE A 34 3.17 -12.36 -11.33
C ILE A 34 2.44 -12.87 -10.10
N PHE A 35 2.14 -14.17 -10.08
CA PHE A 35 1.47 -14.83 -8.97
C PHE A 35 2.19 -16.12 -8.57
N ALA A 36 1.82 -16.73 -7.44
CA ALA A 36 2.40 -18.00 -6.98
C ALA A 36 2.45 -19.07 -8.09
N GLU A 37 1.43 -19.11 -8.94
CA GLU A 37 1.28 -20.08 -10.01
C GLU A 37 2.34 -19.96 -11.12
N THR A 38 3.11 -18.87 -11.18
CA THR A 38 4.20 -18.68 -12.17
C THR A 38 5.55 -19.24 -11.71
N PHE A 39 5.61 -19.90 -10.55
CA PHE A 39 6.84 -20.42 -9.95
C PHE A 39 6.82 -21.95 -9.88
N ASP A 40 7.97 -22.57 -10.11
CA ASP A 40 8.19 -24.02 -9.91
C ASP A 40 8.50 -24.40 -8.45
N GLY A 41 8.20 -23.49 -7.51
CA GLY A 41 8.45 -23.61 -6.09
C GLY A 41 8.69 -22.24 -5.45
N LEU A 42 8.15 -22.05 -4.26
CA LEU A 42 8.36 -20.83 -3.47
C LEU A 42 9.21 -21.16 -2.24
N GLU A 43 10.16 -20.29 -1.95
CA GLU A 43 10.85 -20.29 -0.66
C GLU A 43 9.87 -19.75 0.37
N THR A 44 9.60 -20.52 1.42
CA THR A 44 8.61 -20.16 2.43
C THR A 44 9.23 -20.06 3.81
N ILE A 45 8.64 -19.19 4.63
CA ILE A 45 8.81 -19.18 6.08
C ILE A 45 7.42 -19.13 6.72
N HIS A 46 7.17 -19.99 7.71
CA HIS A 46 5.85 -20.14 8.33
C HIS A 46 4.76 -20.34 7.26
N GLY A 47 5.06 -21.11 6.22
CA GLY A 47 4.09 -21.46 5.18
C GLY A 47 3.70 -20.32 4.21
N TYR A 48 4.34 -19.15 4.29
CA TYR A 48 4.17 -18.06 3.33
C TYR A 48 5.46 -17.77 2.57
N PRO A 49 5.38 -17.37 1.29
CA PRO A 49 6.56 -16.98 0.52
C PRO A 49 7.36 -15.88 1.20
N THR A 50 8.69 -15.97 1.17
CA THR A 50 9.57 -14.98 1.80
C THR A 50 9.57 -13.66 1.04
N ASP A 51 9.71 -12.56 1.77
CA ASP A 51 9.87 -11.22 1.16
C ASP A 51 11.21 -11.11 0.42
N ALA A 52 12.22 -11.90 0.81
CA ALA A 52 13.49 -12.00 0.09
C ALA A 52 13.30 -12.59 -1.32
N GLN A 53 12.52 -13.68 -1.47
CA GLN A 53 12.21 -14.23 -2.79
C GLN A 53 11.33 -13.26 -3.60
N ASP A 54 10.39 -12.60 -2.93
CA ASP A 54 9.52 -11.60 -3.52
C ASP A 54 10.32 -10.43 -4.12
N PHE A 55 11.16 -9.76 -3.33
CA PHE A 55 11.99 -8.66 -3.79
C PHE A 55 13.04 -9.07 -4.83
N LYS A 56 13.57 -10.30 -4.73
CA LYS A 56 14.41 -10.86 -5.79
C LYS A 56 13.65 -10.96 -7.11
N LYS A 57 12.41 -11.45 -7.10
CA LYS A 57 11.60 -11.53 -8.32
C LYS A 57 11.26 -10.16 -8.87
N LEU A 58 10.98 -9.19 -8.01
CA LEU A 58 10.78 -7.79 -8.41
C LEU A 58 12.01 -7.26 -9.17
N ILE A 59 13.22 -7.52 -8.67
CA ILE A 59 14.47 -7.15 -9.34
C ILE A 59 14.62 -7.87 -10.69
N GLU A 60 14.36 -9.19 -10.75
CA GLU A 60 14.40 -9.95 -12.01
C GLU A 60 13.39 -9.41 -13.05
N ASP A 61 12.19 -9.03 -12.61
CA ASP A 61 11.16 -8.44 -13.47
C ASP A 61 11.61 -7.07 -14.01
N TYR A 62 12.21 -6.25 -13.15
CA TYR A 62 12.84 -4.98 -13.52
C TYR A 62 13.96 -5.16 -14.55
N GLU A 63 14.89 -6.09 -14.30
CA GLU A 63 16.03 -6.37 -15.17
C GLU A 63 15.58 -6.87 -16.56
N SER A 64 14.53 -7.70 -16.61
CA SER A 64 13.99 -8.23 -17.88
C SER A 64 13.40 -7.16 -18.81
N LYS A 65 13.14 -5.95 -18.30
CA LYS A 65 12.54 -4.82 -19.03
C LYS A 65 13.43 -3.57 -19.02
N GLN A 66 14.73 -3.73 -18.78
CA GLN A 66 15.68 -2.60 -18.79
C GLN A 66 15.53 -1.72 -20.03
N GLY A 67 15.55 -0.41 -19.81
CA GLY A 67 15.35 0.60 -20.85
C GLY A 67 13.88 0.96 -21.12
N GLN A 68 12.92 0.34 -20.42
CA GLN A 68 11.51 0.73 -20.42
C GLN A 68 11.16 1.36 -19.08
N LYS A 69 10.25 2.35 -19.08
CA LYS A 69 9.67 2.86 -17.83
C LYS A 69 8.82 1.76 -17.19
N GLN A 70 8.95 1.55 -15.88
CA GLN A 70 8.25 0.46 -15.19
C GLN A 70 7.46 0.96 -13.98
N PHE A 71 6.25 0.40 -13.82
CA PHE A 71 5.43 0.58 -12.64
C PHE A 71 5.06 -0.80 -12.11
N MET A 72 5.47 -1.09 -10.88
CA MET A 72 5.11 -2.33 -10.21
C MET A 72 4.25 -2.04 -8.99
N PHE A 73 3.12 -2.74 -8.89
CA PHE A 73 2.35 -2.83 -7.65
C PHE A 73 2.54 -4.23 -7.07
N ASN A 74 3.25 -4.30 -5.95
CA ASN A 74 3.62 -5.55 -5.32
C ASN A 74 2.95 -5.70 -3.95
N VAL A 75 2.37 -6.87 -3.68
CA VAL A 75 1.75 -7.22 -2.40
C VAL A 75 2.50 -8.41 -1.83
N THR A 76 3.27 -8.16 -0.78
CA THR A 76 4.03 -9.20 -0.07
C THR A 76 3.11 -10.16 0.70
N TYR A 77 3.66 -11.27 1.20
CA TYR A 77 2.86 -12.32 1.85
C TYR A 77 3.48 -12.89 3.14
N GLN A 78 4.79 -12.73 3.37
CA GLN A 78 5.55 -13.34 4.47
C GLN A 78 4.92 -13.10 5.85
N ASN A 79 4.44 -11.88 6.10
CA ASN A 79 3.97 -11.44 7.41
C ASN A 79 2.48 -11.73 7.66
N HIS A 80 1.86 -12.62 6.89
CA HIS A 80 0.47 -13.01 7.11
C HIS A 80 0.30 -13.91 8.34
N GLY A 81 -0.82 -13.76 9.06
CA GLY A 81 -1.15 -14.57 10.24
C GLY A 81 -1.51 -16.03 9.90
N SER A 82 -1.66 -16.92 10.88
CA SER A 82 -1.62 -16.74 12.34
C SER A 82 -0.21 -16.97 12.90
N TYR A 83 0.37 -16.00 13.63
CA TYR A 83 1.78 -15.98 14.13
C TYR A 83 2.13 -17.03 15.21
N VAL A 84 1.66 -18.26 15.06
CA VAL A 84 2.01 -19.40 15.91
C VAL A 84 3.43 -19.89 15.60
N ASP A 85 3.97 -20.74 16.45
CA ASP A 85 5.29 -21.32 16.21
C ASP A 85 5.29 -22.18 14.95
N ALA A 86 6.29 -21.96 14.11
CA ALA A 86 6.53 -22.72 12.90
C ALA A 86 7.93 -23.34 12.95
N PRO A 87 8.13 -24.58 12.46
CA PRO A 87 9.42 -25.25 12.52
C PRO A 87 10.55 -24.52 11.77
N ASP A 88 10.20 -23.71 10.79
CA ASP A 88 11.09 -22.93 9.92
C ASP A 88 11.23 -21.46 10.37
N LEU A 89 10.55 -21.03 11.43
CA LEU A 89 10.68 -19.70 12.01
C LEU A 89 11.59 -19.73 13.24
N VAL A 90 12.76 -19.10 13.11
CA VAL A 90 13.62 -18.82 14.26
C VAL A 90 13.21 -17.50 14.89
N LYS A 91 12.71 -17.56 16.12
CA LYS A 91 12.41 -16.37 16.91
C LYS A 91 13.71 -15.63 17.27
N THR A 92 13.78 -14.34 16.94
CA THR A 92 14.95 -13.48 17.22
C THR A 92 14.62 -12.30 18.14
N VAL A 93 13.35 -12.16 18.51
CA VAL A 93 12.84 -11.15 19.43
C VAL A 93 12.26 -11.85 20.66
N ASP A 94 12.61 -11.35 21.85
CA ASP A 94 12.16 -11.85 23.15
C ASP A 94 11.56 -10.66 23.92
N LEU A 95 10.29 -10.77 24.29
CA LEU A 95 9.56 -9.74 25.02
C LEU A 95 9.45 -10.13 26.50
N ASP A 96 9.93 -9.26 27.39
CA ASP A 96 9.92 -9.50 28.83
C ASP A 96 8.47 -9.58 29.37
N GLY A 97 7.99 -10.80 29.61
CA GLY A 97 6.61 -11.07 30.04
C GLY A 97 6.39 -12.39 30.78
N GLY A 98 7.44 -13.20 30.97
CA GLY A 98 7.33 -14.59 31.37
C GLY A 98 7.13 -15.54 30.18
N THR A 99 7.22 -16.85 30.43
CA THR A 99 7.19 -17.87 29.38
C THR A 99 5.90 -17.83 28.56
N ASP A 100 6.04 -17.73 27.23
CA ASP A 100 4.98 -17.74 26.21
C ASP A 100 3.92 -16.64 26.31
N ALA A 101 4.11 -15.64 27.18
CA ALA A 101 3.13 -14.56 27.38
C ALA A 101 2.84 -13.77 26.10
N TYR A 102 3.86 -13.59 25.27
CA TYR A 102 3.80 -12.76 24.05
C TYR A 102 4.26 -13.50 22.79
N ASN A 103 4.06 -14.82 22.73
CA ASN A 103 4.62 -15.67 21.67
C ASN A 103 4.28 -15.18 20.23
N ASN A 104 3.02 -14.82 19.99
CA ASN A 104 2.60 -14.32 18.67
C ASN A 104 3.25 -12.98 18.31
N ALA A 105 3.43 -12.09 19.29
CA ALA A 105 4.11 -10.81 19.08
C ALA A 105 5.58 -11.01 18.75
N GLU A 106 6.27 -11.90 19.45
CA GLU A 106 7.67 -12.23 19.20
C GLU A 106 7.88 -12.85 17.82
N ASN A 107 6.98 -13.76 17.41
CA ASN A 107 7.00 -14.34 16.07
C ASN A 107 6.75 -13.27 15.00
N TYR A 108 5.76 -12.39 15.20
CA TYR A 108 5.50 -11.25 14.30
C TYR A 108 6.72 -10.33 14.17
N LEU A 109 7.31 -9.90 15.29
CA LEU A 109 8.47 -9.00 15.28
C LEU A 109 9.71 -9.67 14.65
N SER A 110 9.87 -10.98 14.84
CA SER A 110 10.93 -11.76 14.18
C SER A 110 10.74 -11.82 12.66
N LEU A 111 9.51 -11.95 12.18
CA LEU A 111 9.19 -11.91 10.74
C LEU A 111 9.37 -10.51 10.15
N ILE A 112 8.93 -9.46 10.87
CA ILE A 112 9.15 -8.06 10.46
C ILE A 112 10.64 -7.75 10.30
N LYS A 113 11.50 -8.29 11.18
CA LYS A 113 12.95 -8.15 11.04
C LYS A 113 13.48 -8.76 9.74
N LEU A 114 12.95 -9.90 9.30
CA LEU A 114 13.33 -10.50 8.01
C LEU A 114 12.87 -9.64 6.83
N THR A 115 11.68 -9.03 6.92
CA THR A 115 11.23 -8.05 5.92
C THR A 115 12.13 -6.81 5.89
N ASP A 116 12.57 -6.30 7.04
CA ASP A 116 13.49 -5.16 7.13
C ASP A 116 14.84 -5.49 6.47
N GLU A 117 15.40 -6.67 6.72
CA GLU A 117 16.62 -7.16 6.07
C GLU A 117 16.45 -7.29 4.55
N ALA A 118 15.35 -7.89 4.07
CA ALA A 118 15.06 -8.00 2.64
C ALA A 118 14.84 -6.63 1.99
N PHE A 119 14.18 -5.71 2.68
CA PHE A 119 13.92 -4.36 2.19
C PHE A 119 15.22 -3.53 2.10
N LYS A 120 16.14 -3.72 3.05
CA LYS A 120 17.49 -3.15 2.97
C LYS A 120 18.19 -3.61 1.69
N ASP A 121 18.18 -4.91 1.38
CA ASP A 121 18.81 -5.44 0.16
C ASP A 121 18.18 -4.87 -1.12
N LEU A 122 16.85 -4.68 -1.12
CA LEU A 122 16.13 -4.01 -2.22
C LEU A 122 16.60 -2.56 -2.42
N ILE A 123 16.69 -1.79 -1.34
CA ILE A 123 17.16 -0.40 -1.37
C ILE A 123 18.63 -0.33 -1.81
N GLU A 124 19.49 -1.21 -1.28
CA GLU A 124 20.89 -1.30 -1.69
C GLU A 124 21.02 -1.59 -3.18
N TYR A 125 20.22 -2.50 -3.73
CA TYR A 125 20.19 -2.76 -5.18
C TYR A 125 19.82 -1.50 -5.98
N PHE A 126 18.67 -0.88 -5.69
CA PHE A 126 18.19 0.27 -6.47
C PHE A 126 19.00 1.55 -6.23
N SER A 127 19.75 1.64 -5.13
CA SER A 127 20.70 2.74 -4.90
C SER A 127 21.88 2.74 -5.89
N ASN A 128 22.19 1.58 -6.47
CA ASN A 128 23.25 1.41 -7.47
C ASN A 128 22.72 1.43 -8.91
N VAL A 129 21.41 1.50 -9.09
CA VAL A 129 20.75 1.61 -10.40
C VAL A 129 20.79 3.06 -10.88
N SER A 130 21.18 3.28 -12.14
CA SER A 130 21.24 4.63 -12.73
C SER A 130 19.87 5.15 -13.22
N GLU A 131 18.90 4.27 -13.42
CA GLU A 131 17.53 4.65 -13.78
C GLU A 131 16.83 5.30 -12.58
N PRO A 132 16.22 6.50 -12.74
CA PRO A 132 15.45 7.14 -11.68
C PRO A 132 14.34 6.22 -11.16
N THR A 133 14.43 5.84 -9.90
CA THR A 133 13.58 4.86 -9.23
C THR A 133 13.02 5.46 -7.95
N MET A 134 11.71 5.30 -7.75
CA MET A 134 11.01 5.60 -6.50
C MET A 134 10.41 4.31 -5.95
N ILE A 135 10.68 4.01 -4.68
CA ILE A 135 10.13 2.87 -3.95
C ILE A 135 9.21 3.39 -2.85
N ILE A 136 8.01 2.82 -2.81
CA ILE A 136 7.01 3.11 -1.78
C ILE A 136 6.75 1.83 -1.01
N MET A 137 6.99 1.87 0.28
CA MET A 137 6.66 0.78 1.20
C MET A 137 5.62 1.29 2.19
N PHE A 138 4.49 0.60 2.32
CA PHE A 138 3.44 0.95 3.28
C PHE A 138 2.78 -0.31 3.84
N GLY A 139 2.42 -0.28 5.12
CA GLY A 139 1.66 -1.37 5.75
C GLY A 139 0.19 -1.30 5.38
N ASP A 140 -0.43 -2.45 5.08
CA ASP A 140 -1.84 -2.57 4.74
C ASP A 140 -2.74 -2.48 5.98
N HIS A 141 -2.38 -3.18 7.05
CA HIS A 141 -3.05 -3.10 8.35
C HIS A 141 -2.17 -3.64 9.49
N GLN A 142 -2.56 -3.36 10.74
CA GLN A 142 -1.92 -3.97 11.91
C GLN A 142 -2.22 -5.48 12.01
N PRO A 143 -1.29 -6.30 12.54
CA PRO A 143 -1.48 -7.74 12.63
C PRO A 143 -2.52 -8.12 13.70
N SER A 144 -3.17 -9.26 13.52
CA SER A 144 -3.98 -9.87 14.58
C SER A 144 -3.12 -10.82 15.41
N LEU A 145 -2.65 -10.37 16.58
CA LEU A 145 -1.75 -11.14 17.45
C LEU A 145 -2.47 -11.88 18.59
N GLY A 146 -3.80 -11.72 18.70
CA GLY A 146 -4.61 -12.21 19.81
C GLY A 146 -4.68 -11.22 20.97
N THR A 147 -5.69 -11.35 21.83
CA THR A 147 -6.08 -10.32 22.82
C THR A 147 -4.93 -9.81 23.69
N THR A 148 -4.15 -10.71 24.29
CA THR A 148 -3.04 -10.34 25.18
C THR A 148 -1.96 -9.54 24.46
N ASN A 149 -1.54 -10.01 23.29
CA ASN A 149 -0.53 -9.34 22.47
C ASN A 149 -1.04 -8.01 21.90
N ASN A 150 -2.28 -7.97 21.42
CA ASN A 150 -2.88 -6.74 20.92
C ASN A 150 -2.97 -5.67 22.01
N ALA A 151 -3.29 -6.04 23.26
CA ALA A 151 -3.33 -5.09 24.36
C ALA A 151 -1.96 -4.49 24.71
N LEU A 152 -0.85 -5.16 24.34
CA LEU A 152 0.51 -4.64 24.52
C LEU A 152 0.82 -3.49 23.55
N PHE A 153 0.45 -3.65 22.27
CA PHE A 153 0.75 -2.66 21.22
C PHE A 153 -0.34 -1.62 21.03
N PHE A 154 -1.60 -2.02 21.25
CA PHE A 154 -2.80 -1.23 20.95
C PHE A 154 -3.74 -1.24 22.17
N PRO A 155 -3.31 -0.70 23.33
CA PRO A 155 -4.17 -0.63 24.50
C PRO A 155 -5.39 0.25 24.21
N SER A 156 -6.59 -0.32 24.29
CA SER A 156 -7.82 0.48 24.21
C SER A 156 -7.94 1.35 25.46
N THR A 157 -8.25 2.62 25.22
CA THR A 157 -8.48 3.66 26.21
C THR A 157 -9.97 3.92 26.43
N GLY A 158 -10.83 3.34 25.59
CA GLY A 158 -12.28 3.47 25.65
C GLY A 158 -12.84 4.71 24.94
N THR A 159 -12.01 5.44 24.17
CA THR A 159 -12.47 6.56 23.33
C THR A 159 -12.11 6.32 21.87
N PRO A 160 -12.98 6.67 20.90
CA PRO A 160 -12.67 6.47 19.48
C PRO A 160 -11.37 7.15 19.04
N GLU A 161 -11.09 8.35 19.57
CA GLU A 161 -9.90 9.13 19.21
C GLU A 161 -8.61 8.41 19.62
N ALA A 162 -8.50 7.95 20.87
CA ALA A 162 -7.28 7.27 21.30
C ALA A 162 -7.18 5.82 20.80
N ASP A 163 -8.32 5.18 20.52
CA ASP A 163 -8.35 3.83 19.95
C ASP A 163 -8.05 3.82 18.44
N ILE A 164 -7.97 4.98 17.76
CA ILE A 164 -7.60 5.05 16.34
C ILE A 164 -6.17 4.55 16.07
N THR A 165 -5.33 4.53 17.11
CA THR A 165 -3.92 4.10 17.04
C THR A 165 -3.75 2.67 16.53
N GLN A 166 -4.74 1.80 16.74
CA GLN A 166 -4.75 0.42 16.22
C GLN A 166 -4.88 0.33 14.68
N TYR A 167 -5.17 1.44 14.01
CA TYR A 167 -5.38 1.53 12.56
C TYR A 167 -4.29 2.34 11.84
N ILE A 168 -3.20 2.66 12.52
CA ILE A 168 -2.08 3.41 11.96
C ILE A 168 -1.01 2.43 11.50
N THR A 169 -0.58 2.48 10.24
CA THR A 169 0.57 1.72 9.71
C THR A 169 1.64 2.69 9.18
N PRO A 170 2.93 2.29 9.19
CA PRO A 170 3.98 3.13 8.63
C PRO A 170 3.94 3.12 7.10
N PHE A 171 4.43 4.21 6.51
CA PHE A 171 4.81 4.25 5.10
C PHE A 171 6.09 5.06 4.93
N LEU A 172 6.80 4.81 3.82
CA LEU A 172 7.93 5.61 3.38
C LEU A 172 7.90 5.75 1.86
N ILE A 173 8.46 6.85 1.38
CA ILE A 173 8.78 7.07 -0.03
C ILE A 173 10.28 7.29 -0.10
N TRP A 174 10.98 6.40 -0.79
CA TRP A 174 12.40 6.50 -1.04
C TRP A 174 12.65 6.66 -2.54
N ALA A 175 13.68 7.39 -2.92
CA ALA A 175 14.10 7.50 -4.31
C ALA A 175 15.63 7.48 -4.42
N ASN A 176 16.15 6.97 -5.55
CA ASN A 176 17.58 7.04 -5.88
C ASN A 176 17.97 8.36 -6.59
N TYR A 177 17.08 9.35 -6.54
CA TYR A 177 17.26 10.71 -7.02
C TYR A 177 16.72 11.69 -5.98
N ASP A 178 17.10 12.96 -6.10
CA ASP A 178 16.71 13.99 -5.13
C ASP A 178 15.19 14.18 -5.11
N ILE A 179 14.59 13.94 -3.95
CA ILE A 179 13.22 14.30 -3.59
C ILE A 179 13.25 15.13 -2.30
N PRO A 180 12.24 15.99 -2.03
CA PRO A 180 12.21 16.74 -0.78
C PRO A 180 12.18 15.83 0.45
N ASP A 181 13.06 16.09 1.40
CA ASP A 181 12.98 15.47 2.72
C ASP A 181 11.70 15.95 3.43
N GLN A 182 10.81 15.02 3.76
CA GLN A 182 9.54 15.34 4.38
C GLN A 182 9.16 14.29 5.43
N THR A 183 8.65 14.76 6.57
CA THR A 183 7.93 13.92 7.54
C THR A 183 6.45 14.25 7.45
N ILE A 184 5.64 13.22 7.25
CA ILE A 184 4.18 13.31 7.25
C ILE A 184 3.70 12.62 8.52
N ASP A 185 3.09 13.39 9.43
CA ASP A 185 2.64 12.88 10.73
C ASP A 185 1.58 11.77 10.58
N LYS A 186 0.50 12.07 9.83
CA LYS A 186 -0.57 11.11 9.54
C LYS A 186 -1.30 11.48 8.26
N ILE A 187 -1.53 10.48 7.42
CA ILE A 187 -2.40 10.58 6.24
C ILE A 187 -3.21 9.31 6.05
N SER A 188 -4.38 9.41 5.46
CA SER A 188 -5.15 8.24 5.04
C SER A 188 -4.69 7.70 3.68
N ALA A 189 -4.77 6.37 3.50
CA ALA A 189 -4.28 5.67 2.31
C ALA A 189 -4.95 6.11 1.00
N ASN A 190 -6.16 6.69 1.05
CA ASN A 190 -6.84 7.25 -0.12
C ASN A 190 -6.07 8.42 -0.76
N TYR A 191 -5.17 9.07 -0.03
CA TYR A 191 -4.32 10.16 -0.55
C TYR A 191 -3.01 9.66 -1.14
N LEU A 192 -2.60 8.42 -0.85
CA LEU A 192 -1.26 7.93 -1.13
C LEU A 192 -0.93 7.99 -2.63
N SER A 193 -1.87 7.63 -3.51
CA SER A 193 -1.65 7.72 -4.96
C SER A 193 -1.40 9.15 -5.45
N SER A 194 -2.11 10.13 -4.88
CA SER A 194 -1.96 11.55 -5.25
C SER A 194 -0.63 12.11 -4.73
N LEU A 195 -0.25 11.72 -3.50
CA LEU A 195 1.06 12.05 -2.94
C LEU A 195 2.19 11.46 -3.80
N ILE A 196 2.11 10.18 -4.19
CA ILE A 196 3.14 9.52 -5.02
C ILE A 196 3.30 10.22 -6.36
N VAL A 197 2.20 10.47 -7.09
CA VAL A 197 2.23 11.14 -8.40
C VAL A 197 2.78 12.55 -8.27
N HIS A 198 2.42 13.28 -7.22
CA HIS A 198 2.96 14.60 -6.93
C HIS A 198 4.48 14.55 -6.65
N THR A 199 4.92 13.66 -5.76
CA THR A 199 6.35 13.50 -5.41
C THR A 199 7.19 13.07 -6.61
N ALA A 200 6.64 12.25 -7.50
CA ALA A 200 7.28 11.84 -8.75
C ALA A 200 7.30 12.94 -9.82
N ASN A 201 6.76 14.14 -9.52
CA ASN A 201 6.60 15.26 -10.43
C ASN A 201 5.88 14.87 -11.74
N MET A 202 4.88 13.99 -11.60
CA MET A 202 4.05 13.52 -12.71
C MET A 202 2.77 14.35 -12.82
N GLU A 203 2.17 14.36 -14.02
CA GLU A 203 0.89 15.04 -14.20
C GLU A 203 -0.23 14.34 -13.41
N MET A 204 -0.89 15.11 -12.56
CA MET A 204 -2.05 14.67 -11.79
C MET A 204 -3.35 14.91 -12.55
N THR A 205 -4.28 13.96 -12.45
CA THR A 205 -5.66 14.15 -12.88
C THR A 205 -6.36 15.21 -12.02
N PRO A 206 -7.49 15.79 -12.47
CA PRO A 206 -8.26 16.72 -11.63
C PRO A 206 -8.64 16.12 -10.27
N TYR A 207 -9.03 14.84 -10.22
CA TYR A 207 -9.35 14.15 -8.97
C TYR A 207 -8.13 13.98 -8.06
N MET A 208 -6.96 13.61 -8.61
CA MET A 208 -5.72 13.53 -7.82
C MET A 208 -5.32 14.88 -7.23
N ARG A 209 -5.44 15.97 -8.02
CA ARG A 209 -5.21 17.33 -7.52
C ARG A 209 -6.17 17.68 -6.39
N PHE A 210 -7.46 17.37 -6.55
CA PHE A 210 -8.45 17.58 -5.50
C PHE A 210 -8.09 16.83 -4.21
N LEU A 211 -7.72 15.54 -4.31
CA LEU A 211 -7.27 14.76 -3.15
C LEU A 211 -6.01 15.34 -2.49
N TYR A 212 -5.05 15.81 -3.28
CA TYR A 212 -3.82 16.43 -2.79
C TYR A 212 -4.07 17.77 -2.07
N GLU A 213 -5.08 18.54 -2.45
CA GLU A 213 -5.50 19.72 -1.69
C GLU A 213 -6.33 19.33 -0.46
N LEU A 214 -7.24 18.36 -0.59
CA LEU A 214 -8.09 17.89 0.50
C LEU A 214 -7.24 17.33 1.65
N MET A 215 -6.15 16.60 1.39
CA MET A 215 -5.29 16.07 2.45
C MET A 215 -4.63 17.16 3.32
N LYS A 216 -4.52 18.40 2.82
CA LYS A 216 -3.98 19.52 3.61
C LYS A 216 -5.01 20.07 4.60
N GLU A 217 -6.30 19.90 4.30
CA GLU A 217 -7.41 20.33 5.14
C GLU A 217 -7.90 19.21 6.06
N TYR A 218 -7.95 17.99 5.55
CA TYR A 218 -8.37 16.75 6.22
C TYR A 218 -7.34 15.64 5.97
N PRO A 219 -6.19 15.65 6.67
CA PRO A 219 -5.14 14.66 6.46
C PRO A 219 -5.61 13.22 6.70
N VAL A 220 -6.55 13.02 7.63
CA VAL A 220 -7.09 11.69 7.95
C VAL A 220 -8.58 11.67 7.67
N ILE A 221 -8.99 10.81 6.74
CA ILE A 221 -10.38 10.43 6.48
C ILE A 221 -10.44 8.91 6.46
N SER A 222 -11.03 8.32 7.50
CA SER A 222 -11.15 6.86 7.63
C SER A 222 -12.50 6.47 8.23
N GLN A 223 -12.79 5.16 8.18
CA GLN A 223 -13.97 4.61 8.86
C GLN A 223 -13.90 4.76 10.39
N TYR A 224 -12.69 4.85 10.96
CA TYR A 224 -12.45 4.84 12.41
C TYR A 224 -12.25 6.23 13.01
N GLY A 225 -12.38 7.27 12.18
CA GLY A 225 -12.25 8.65 12.60
C GLY A 225 -11.56 9.51 11.53
N CYS A 226 -11.73 10.81 11.68
CA CYS A 226 -11.13 11.82 10.82
C CYS A 226 -10.39 12.87 11.65
N TYR A 227 -9.34 13.45 11.07
CA TYR A 227 -8.67 14.62 11.62
C TYR A 227 -8.64 15.73 10.58
N ASP A 228 -8.97 16.96 11.01
CA ASP A 228 -8.68 18.15 10.23
C ASP A 228 -7.26 18.67 10.46
N LYS A 229 -6.85 19.68 9.69
CA LYS A 229 -5.53 20.32 9.74
C LYS A 229 -5.17 20.96 11.08
N ASN A 230 -6.17 21.27 11.91
CA ASN A 230 -5.97 21.83 13.23
C ASN A 230 -5.89 20.73 14.31
N GLY A 231 -5.97 19.47 13.91
CA GLY A 231 -5.93 18.33 14.81
C GLY A 231 -7.27 18.03 15.49
N LYS A 232 -8.38 18.64 15.06
CA LYS A 232 -9.70 18.30 15.61
C LYS A 232 -10.13 16.93 15.10
N PHE A 233 -10.53 16.07 16.03
CA PHE A 233 -11.05 14.74 15.76
C PHE A 233 -12.55 14.78 15.47
N TYR A 234 -12.97 13.93 14.53
CA TYR A 234 -14.37 13.65 14.20
C TYR A 234 -14.55 12.12 14.23
N GLU A 235 -15.57 11.64 14.94
CA GLU A 235 -15.85 10.19 15.05
C GLU A 235 -16.23 9.58 13.69
N SER A 236 -16.95 10.34 12.87
CA SER A 236 -17.34 9.92 11.53
C SER A 236 -17.00 10.97 10.49
N PHE A 237 -16.66 10.50 9.29
CA PHE A 237 -16.61 11.34 8.09
C PHE A 237 -17.94 12.06 7.83
N ASN A 238 -19.08 11.50 8.27
CA ASN A 238 -20.40 12.12 8.14
C ASN A 238 -20.63 13.30 9.09
N ASP A 239 -19.84 13.42 10.16
CA ASP A 239 -19.98 14.51 11.14
C ASP A 239 -19.38 15.83 10.64
N ILE A 240 -18.72 15.80 9.48
CA ILE A 240 -18.09 16.96 8.88
C ILE A 240 -19.08 17.61 7.91
N ASP A 241 -19.51 18.82 8.27
CA ASP A 241 -20.29 19.73 7.43
C ASP A 241 -19.35 20.79 6.84
N ASP A 242 -18.74 20.44 5.71
CA ASP A 242 -17.79 21.28 4.98
C ASP A 242 -17.94 21.05 3.46
N ASP A 243 -17.82 22.12 2.67
CA ASP A 243 -18.02 22.08 1.22
C ASP A 243 -17.00 21.19 0.50
N LEU A 244 -15.73 21.16 0.94
CA LEU A 244 -14.71 20.30 0.35
C LEU A 244 -15.02 18.84 0.64
N VAL A 245 -15.48 18.52 1.85
CA VAL A 245 -15.89 17.18 2.21
C VAL A 245 -17.13 16.73 1.43
N ASN A 246 -18.12 17.61 1.24
CA ASN A 246 -19.27 17.34 0.39
C ASN A 246 -18.86 17.12 -1.07
N GLN A 247 -17.92 17.91 -1.58
CA GLN A 247 -17.35 17.70 -2.91
C GLN A 247 -16.65 16.35 -3.04
N TYR A 248 -15.91 15.93 -2.01
CA TYR A 248 -15.28 14.61 -2.01
C TYR A 248 -16.31 13.48 -2.08
N ARG A 249 -17.41 13.56 -1.31
CA ARG A 249 -18.53 12.60 -1.37
C ARG A 249 -19.11 12.50 -2.78
N MET A 250 -19.35 13.65 -3.43
CA MET A 250 -19.87 13.68 -4.81
C MET A 250 -18.90 13.05 -5.80
N LEU A 251 -17.60 13.34 -5.68
CA LEU A 251 -16.57 12.77 -6.56
C LEU A 251 -16.42 11.24 -6.38
N GLN A 252 -16.48 10.75 -5.14
CA GLN A 252 -16.49 9.31 -4.86
C GLN A 252 -17.72 8.64 -5.48
N TYR A 253 -18.90 9.22 -5.31
CA TYR A 253 -20.12 8.70 -5.93
C TYR A 253 -20.03 8.69 -7.46
N ASN A 254 -19.58 9.79 -8.07
CA ASN A 254 -19.43 9.89 -9.51
C ASN A 254 -18.43 8.87 -10.07
N ASN A 255 -17.35 8.59 -9.35
CA ASN A 255 -16.34 7.63 -9.78
C ASN A 255 -16.81 6.17 -9.72
N VAL A 256 -17.61 5.81 -8.71
CA VAL A 256 -17.89 4.40 -8.36
C VAL A 256 -19.29 3.95 -8.75
N PHE A 257 -20.30 4.82 -8.62
CA PHE A 257 -21.71 4.41 -8.67
C PHE A 257 -22.52 5.12 -9.75
N ASP A 258 -22.13 6.33 -10.13
CA ASP A 258 -22.89 7.14 -11.08
C ASP A 258 -22.82 6.57 -12.50
N SER A 259 -23.98 6.41 -13.14
CA SER A 259 -24.06 5.97 -14.53
C SER A 259 -23.58 7.04 -15.52
N SER A 260 -23.53 8.30 -15.08
CA SER A 260 -23.02 9.45 -15.84
C SER A 260 -21.65 9.91 -15.30
N ARG A 261 -20.73 8.95 -15.15
CA ARG A 261 -19.36 9.21 -14.69
C ARG A 261 -18.64 10.22 -15.58
N MET A 262 -18.04 11.24 -14.96
CA MET A 262 -17.24 12.27 -15.64
C MET A 262 -15.79 11.78 -15.77
N GLU A 263 -15.51 11.01 -16.83
CA GLU A 263 -14.21 10.39 -17.12
C GLU A 263 -13.03 11.38 -17.03
N GLU A 264 -13.23 12.61 -17.50
CA GLU A 264 -12.23 13.68 -17.54
C GLU A 264 -11.70 14.09 -16.16
N LEU A 265 -12.43 13.79 -15.08
CA LEU A 265 -11.97 14.06 -13.72
C LEU A 265 -10.94 13.03 -13.26
N PHE A 266 -11.01 11.81 -13.78
CA PHE A 266 -10.28 10.66 -13.27
C PHE A 266 -9.13 10.23 -14.16
N TRP A 267 -9.04 10.77 -15.38
CA TRP A 267 -7.96 10.51 -16.33
C TRP A 267 -7.08 11.74 -16.60
N PRO A 268 -5.85 11.53 -17.09
CA PRO A 268 -5.00 12.62 -17.57
C PRO A 268 -5.71 13.41 -18.67
N LEU A 269 -5.43 14.72 -18.76
CA LEU A 269 -6.04 15.58 -19.78
C LEU A 269 -5.69 15.08 -21.19
N GLY A 270 -6.72 14.87 -22.03
CA GLY A 270 -6.55 14.38 -23.40
C GLY A 270 -6.63 12.85 -23.57
N TYR A 271 -6.92 12.10 -22.51
CA TYR A 271 -7.23 10.67 -22.61
C TYR A 271 -8.61 10.45 -23.25
N ASP A 272 -8.65 9.68 -24.34
CA ASP A 272 -9.88 9.24 -25.00
C ASP A 272 -10.20 7.81 -24.56
N ASN A 273 -11.18 7.67 -23.66
CA ASN A 273 -11.69 6.38 -23.19
C ASN A 273 -12.86 5.88 -24.04
N SER A 274 -13.04 6.38 -25.28
CA SER A 274 -14.04 5.81 -26.17
C SER A 274 -13.71 4.33 -26.37
N PRO A 275 -14.68 3.42 -26.16
CA PRO A 275 -14.43 2.00 -26.36
C PRO A 275 -13.93 1.83 -27.79
N GLU A 276 -12.77 1.16 -27.95
CA GLU A 276 -12.31 0.74 -29.26
C GLU A 276 -13.51 0.07 -29.94
N LYS A 277 -13.92 0.62 -31.08
CA LYS A 277 -14.94 -0.03 -31.90
C LYS A 277 -14.34 -1.38 -32.25
N ASP A 278 -14.88 -2.44 -31.64
CA ASP A 278 -14.63 -3.82 -32.06
C ASP A 278 -14.72 -3.84 -33.59
N SER A 279 -13.58 -4.00 -34.25
CA SER A 279 -13.53 -4.23 -35.68
C SER A 279 -14.13 -5.62 -35.92
N GLU A 280 -15.29 -5.63 -36.59
CA GLU A 280 -16.00 -6.84 -37.07
C GLU A 280 -15.09 -7.90 -37.70
#